data_AF-A0A212J8L5-F1
#
_entry.id   AF-A0A212J8L5-F1
#
_cell.length_a   1.000
_cell.length_b   1.000
_cell.length_c   1.000
_cell.angle_alpha   90.00
_cell.angle_beta   90.00
_cell.angle_gamma   90.00
#
_symmetry.space_group_name_H-M   'P 1'
#
loop_
_entity.id
_entity.type
_entity.pdbx_description
1 polymer ?
#
loop_
_entity_poly.entity_id
_entity_poly.type
_entity_poly.pdbx_seq_one_letter_code
_entity_poly.pdbx_strand_id
1 'polypeptide(L)'
;MSQSQTSHVSGRIEKLFINFTGESVRQGQTIATIYSPELLSAQQELLEAAKMQSVQPALIQAAREKLRLWKLTDEQIARIEQSGNVSALVEIKANTGGIVVSKKVNQGDYINQGSVLFDIANLSQVWAMFDAYEVDLPFLKVGDKIDFTLQAVPGKTFSGRISFIDPILDRTTRTAKIRVETANSGMQLKPEMYANAIIKAPLKQFNNEIVIPKSSVLWTGKRSIVYVKQPNTQSPAFMLHEIELGPSLGDSYVVLSGVNEGDEIVTNGAFTIDASAQLEGKRSMMNAEASRPVTGHEGHNMSGSSSGTNQSETSTGHEGHDMSSMQGDSKQSMTAKTEHAMINVQGLCEICKERIEKAAKGVSGVTSASWDQKSKQLHLNFDPAKTNVDAISKAVAKVGHDTDKYKADKAVYDALPDCCKYKK
;
A
#
# COMPACT_ATOMS: atom_id res chain seq x y z
N MET A 1 24.97 -0.62 -0.64
CA MET A 1 24.63 -1.80 0.19
C MET A 1 24.78 -1.43 1.66
N SER A 2 24.00 -2.06 2.55
CA SER A 2 24.16 -1.97 4.01
C SER A 2 24.94 -3.19 4.51
N GLN A 3 25.78 -3.01 5.53
CA GLN A 3 26.52 -4.06 6.21
C GLN A 3 26.44 -3.86 7.72
N SER A 4 26.17 -4.93 8.45
CA SER A 4 26.19 -4.95 9.91
C SER A 4 27.63 -5.15 10.41
N GLN A 5 28.14 -4.18 11.16
CA GLN A 5 29.41 -4.26 11.86
C GLN A 5 29.21 -4.98 13.20
N THR A 6 29.76 -6.17 13.31
CA THR A 6 29.72 -7.00 14.52
C THR A 6 30.98 -6.81 15.37
N SER A 7 30.91 -7.18 16.64
CA SER A 7 32.09 -7.42 17.46
C SER A 7 32.68 -8.81 17.20
N HIS A 8 34.01 -8.93 17.27
CA HIS A 8 34.73 -10.20 17.22
C HIS A 8 35.14 -10.72 18.60
N VAL A 9 34.97 -9.91 19.65
CA VAL A 9 35.26 -10.25 21.05
C VAL A 9 34.03 -9.96 21.93
N SER A 10 33.90 -10.69 23.03
CA SER A 10 33.00 -10.33 24.13
C SER A 10 33.67 -9.30 25.05
N GLY A 11 32.89 -8.47 25.73
CA GLY A 11 33.42 -7.49 26.67
C GLY A 11 32.50 -6.29 26.90
N ARG A 12 32.98 -5.33 27.68
CA ARG A 12 32.28 -4.08 27.97
C ARG A 12 32.75 -2.97 27.05
N ILE A 13 31.84 -2.21 26.45
CA ILE A 13 32.19 -1.05 25.63
C ILE A 13 32.69 0.07 26.54
N GLU A 14 34.00 0.30 26.56
CA GLU A 14 34.64 1.31 27.39
C GLU A 14 34.46 2.71 26.77
N LYS A 15 34.55 2.80 25.43
CA LYS A 15 34.39 4.06 24.69
C LYS A 15 33.77 3.80 23.32
N LEU A 16 32.81 4.64 22.93
CA LEU A 16 32.37 4.75 21.54
C LEU A 16 32.99 6.00 20.91
N PHE A 17 33.44 5.87 19.67
CA PHE A 17 33.85 7.01 18.86
C PHE A 17 32.69 7.50 17.99
N ILE A 18 31.80 6.59 17.58
CA ILE A 18 30.58 6.89 16.83
C ILE A 18 29.40 7.05 17.79
N ASN A 19 28.83 8.26 17.86
CA ASN A 19 27.87 8.60 18.90
C ASN A 19 26.42 8.62 18.43
N PHE A 20 26.18 8.91 17.14
CA PHE A 20 24.85 9.09 16.56
C PHE A 20 24.73 8.52 15.14
N THR A 21 23.50 8.25 14.71
CA THR A 21 23.19 7.82 13.33
C THR A 21 23.31 8.98 12.35
N GLY A 22 23.84 8.73 11.16
CA GLY A 22 24.16 9.74 10.15
C GLY A 22 25.64 10.12 10.10
N GLU A 23 26.44 9.69 11.07
CA GLU A 23 27.89 9.87 11.08
C GLU A 23 28.56 9.05 9.96
N SER A 24 29.61 9.61 9.36
CA SER A 24 30.36 8.98 8.26
C SER A 24 31.59 8.24 8.80
N VAL A 25 31.78 7.00 8.35
CA VAL A 25 32.83 6.09 8.80
C VAL A 25 33.67 5.66 7.61
N ARG A 26 34.99 5.63 7.79
CA ARG A 26 35.95 5.09 6.82
C ARG A 26 36.30 3.65 7.17
N GLN A 27 36.56 2.82 6.16
CA GLN A 27 37.11 1.49 6.37
C GLN A 27 38.43 1.57 7.17
N GLY A 28 38.58 0.72 8.18
CA GLY A 28 39.73 0.71 9.10
C GLY A 28 39.70 1.76 10.21
N GLN A 29 38.72 2.68 10.24
CA GLN A 29 38.54 3.64 11.33
C GLN A 29 38.15 2.91 12.64
N THR A 30 38.76 3.29 13.75
CA THR A 30 38.36 2.81 15.09
C THR A 30 37.01 3.43 15.47
N ILE A 31 36.03 2.57 15.76
CA ILE A 31 34.64 2.95 16.04
C ILE A 31 34.24 2.73 17.51
N ALA A 32 34.90 1.80 18.18
CA ALA A 32 34.70 1.50 19.59
C ALA A 32 36.00 0.98 20.23
N THR A 33 36.14 1.18 21.53
CA THR A 33 37.11 0.49 22.39
C THR A 33 36.36 -0.39 23.37
N ILE A 34 36.72 -1.67 23.44
CA ILE A 34 36.05 -2.68 24.28
C ILE A 34 37.04 -3.24 25.29
N TYR A 35 36.64 -3.29 26.56
CA TYR A 35 37.35 -4.00 27.61
C TYR A 35 37.00 -5.50 27.54
N SER A 36 37.96 -6.35 27.20
CA SER A 36 37.79 -7.81 27.08
C SER A 36 38.78 -8.55 27.99
N PRO A 37 38.31 -9.13 29.12
CA PRO A 37 39.11 -10.01 29.95
C PRO A 37 39.67 -11.22 29.19
N GLU A 38 38.89 -11.78 28.28
CA GLU A 38 39.24 -12.97 27.51
C GLU A 38 40.42 -12.68 26.56
N LEU A 39 40.43 -11.51 25.92
CA LEU A 39 41.56 -11.09 25.10
C LEU A 39 42.79 -10.73 25.96
N LEU A 40 42.60 -10.17 27.15
CA LEU A 40 43.71 -9.90 28.08
C LEU A 40 44.43 -11.21 28.45
N SER A 41 43.68 -12.25 28.83
CA SER A 41 44.25 -13.55 29.18
C SER A 41 44.97 -14.20 27.99
N ALA A 42 44.41 -14.17 26.78
CA ALA A 42 45.10 -14.74 25.61
C ALA A 42 46.35 -13.96 25.19
N GLN A 43 46.42 -12.64 25.44
CA GLN A 43 47.65 -11.88 25.27
C GLN A 43 48.73 -12.29 26.28
N GLN A 44 48.35 -12.54 27.54
CA GLN A 44 49.27 -13.06 28.55
C GLN A 44 49.78 -14.47 28.19
N GLU A 45 48.89 -15.36 27.73
CA GLU A 45 49.27 -16.67 27.20
C GLU A 45 50.27 -16.58 26.04
N LEU A 46 50.09 -15.64 25.11
CA LEU A 46 51.04 -15.40 24.01
C LEU A 46 52.42 -14.99 24.53
N LEU A 47 52.49 -14.07 25.50
CA LEU A 47 53.77 -13.59 26.04
C LEU A 47 54.50 -14.67 26.85
N GLU A 48 53.79 -15.51 27.60
CA GLU A 48 54.41 -16.66 28.27
C GLU A 48 54.88 -17.73 27.26
N ALA A 49 54.09 -18.00 26.22
CA ALA A 49 54.47 -18.90 25.14
C ALA A 49 55.69 -18.40 24.36
N ALA A 50 55.83 -17.07 24.18
CA ALA A 50 56.98 -16.46 23.53
C ALA A 50 58.30 -16.67 24.31
N LYS A 51 58.27 -16.64 25.65
CA LYS A 51 59.44 -16.98 26.49
C LYS A 51 59.91 -18.44 26.29
N MET A 52 58.99 -19.34 25.94
CA MET A 52 59.27 -20.76 25.70
C MET A 52 59.51 -21.10 24.22
N GLN A 53 59.59 -20.11 23.32
CA GLN A 53 59.67 -20.33 21.87
C GLN A 53 60.86 -21.20 21.44
N SER A 54 61.99 -21.14 22.15
CA SER A 54 63.19 -21.95 21.90
C SER A 54 63.04 -23.43 22.33
N VAL A 55 62.06 -23.75 23.18
CA VAL A 55 61.84 -25.09 23.74
C VAL A 55 60.57 -25.73 23.17
N GLN A 56 59.50 -24.95 22.97
CA GLN A 56 58.21 -25.41 22.43
C GLN A 56 57.65 -24.41 21.39
N PRO A 57 58.18 -24.41 20.15
CA PRO A 57 57.70 -23.51 19.09
C PRO A 57 56.24 -23.76 18.69
N ALA A 58 55.67 -24.93 18.98
CA ALA A 58 54.24 -25.20 18.76
C ALA A 58 53.32 -24.36 19.66
N LEU A 59 53.76 -24.03 20.90
CA LEU A 59 52.92 -23.34 21.88
C LEU A 59 52.66 -21.88 21.47
N ILE A 60 53.70 -21.15 21.02
CA ILE A 60 53.55 -19.79 20.50
C ILE A 60 52.67 -19.76 19.24
N GLN A 61 52.79 -20.76 18.35
CA GLN A 61 51.93 -20.82 17.16
C GLN A 61 50.46 -21.06 17.51
N ALA A 62 50.16 -21.91 18.50
CA ALA A 62 48.80 -22.09 19.00
C ALA A 62 48.22 -20.80 19.61
N ALA A 63 49.02 -20.06 20.38
CA ALA A 63 48.61 -18.78 20.97
C ALA A 63 48.36 -17.70 19.89
N ARG A 64 49.22 -17.60 18.86
CA ARG A 64 49.00 -16.74 17.70
C ARG A 64 47.69 -17.07 16.98
N GLU A 65 47.44 -18.35 16.73
CA GLU A 65 46.24 -18.79 16.01
C GLU A 65 44.96 -18.50 16.80
N LYS A 66 44.98 -18.68 18.14
CA LYS A 66 43.89 -18.28 19.04
C LYS A 66 43.53 -16.80 18.89
N LEU A 67 44.52 -15.90 18.77
CA LEU A 67 44.28 -14.47 18.54
C LEU A 67 43.79 -14.15 17.11
N ARG A 68 44.27 -14.88 16.09
CA ARG A 68 43.75 -14.75 14.70
C ARG A 68 42.28 -15.16 14.57
N LEU A 69 41.85 -16.19 15.30
CA LEU A 69 40.45 -16.61 15.37
C LEU A 69 39.54 -15.49 15.92
N TRP A 70 40.07 -14.66 16.83
CA TRP A 70 39.41 -13.44 17.33
C TRP A 70 39.67 -12.19 16.47
N LYS A 71 40.16 -12.37 15.23
CA LYS A 71 40.34 -11.34 14.19
C LYS A 71 41.35 -10.25 14.52
N LEU A 72 42.32 -10.51 15.40
CA LEU A 72 43.52 -9.67 15.49
C LEU A 72 44.37 -9.88 14.23
N THR A 73 44.91 -8.79 13.68
CA THR A 73 45.83 -8.86 12.54
C THR A 73 47.22 -9.29 12.97
N ASP A 74 48.02 -9.85 12.05
CA ASP A 74 49.39 -10.25 12.36
C ASP A 74 50.25 -9.06 12.84
N GLU A 75 49.99 -7.83 12.38
CA GLU A 75 50.67 -6.62 12.90
C GLU A 75 50.20 -6.23 14.31
N GLN A 76 48.97 -6.56 14.71
CA GLN A 76 48.55 -6.41 16.12
C GLN A 76 49.25 -7.44 17.00
N ILE A 77 49.27 -8.70 16.58
CA ILE A 77 49.93 -9.81 17.30
C ILE A 77 51.43 -9.53 17.46
N ALA A 78 52.13 -9.19 16.37
CA ALA A 78 53.56 -8.87 16.39
C ALA A 78 53.91 -7.66 17.28
N ARG A 79 53.02 -6.66 17.38
CA ARG A 79 53.22 -5.52 18.30
C ARG A 79 53.07 -5.91 19.77
N ILE A 80 52.17 -6.84 20.09
CA ILE A 80 52.03 -7.37 21.46
C ILE A 80 53.32 -8.12 21.84
N GLU A 81 53.81 -8.99 20.95
CA GLU A 81 55.07 -9.73 21.15
C GLU A 81 56.29 -8.81 21.30
N GLN A 82 56.45 -7.81 20.43
CA GLN A 82 57.59 -6.88 20.46
C GLN A 82 57.55 -5.91 21.63
N SER A 83 56.37 -5.45 22.05
CA SER A 83 56.24 -4.48 23.15
C SER A 83 56.25 -5.12 24.53
N GLY A 84 55.94 -6.42 24.64
CA GLY A 84 55.76 -7.12 25.92
C GLY A 84 54.59 -6.59 26.76
N ASN A 85 53.77 -5.69 26.21
CA ASN A 85 52.68 -5.03 26.93
C ASN A 85 51.33 -5.61 26.48
N VAL A 86 50.55 -6.07 27.44
CA VAL A 86 49.16 -6.51 27.21
C VAL A 86 48.19 -5.35 27.42
N SER A 87 47.13 -5.30 26.61
CA SER A 87 46.04 -4.33 26.76
C SER A 87 44.74 -5.05 27.01
N ALA A 88 44.04 -4.69 28.09
CA ALA A 88 42.66 -5.14 28.30
C ALA A 88 41.66 -4.44 27.35
N LEU A 89 42.08 -3.34 26.71
CA LEU A 89 41.29 -2.55 25.79
C LEU A 89 41.60 -2.92 24.33
N VAL A 90 40.55 -3.17 23.56
CA VAL A 90 40.58 -3.64 22.17
C VAL A 90 39.94 -2.61 21.27
N GLU A 91 40.65 -2.18 20.23
CA GLU A 91 40.08 -1.33 19.18
C GLU A 91 39.24 -2.16 18.20
N ILE A 92 37.94 -1.87 18.10
CA ILE A 92 37.10 -2.37 17.03
C ILE A 92 37.17 -1.39 15.87
N LYS A 93 37.51 -1.90 14.68
CA LYS A 93 37.66 -1.13 13.44
C LYS A 93 36.54 -1.44 12.47
N ALA A 94 36.12 -0.43 11.70
CA ALA A 94 35.09 -0.59 10.69
C ALA A 94 35.57 -1.46 9.52
N ASN A 95 34.82 -2.50 9.19
CA ASN A 95 35.08 -3.41 8.07
C ASN A 95 34.81 -2.75 6.70
N THR A 96 33.96 -1.73 6.66
CA THR A 96 33.54 -0.99 5.46
C THR A 96 33.47 0.52 5.72
N GLY A 97 33.48 1.29 4.64
CA GLY A 97 33.16 2.72 4.67
C GLY A 97 31.69 2.99 4.33
N GLY A 98 31.11 4.03 4.92
CA GLY A 98 29.73 4.42 4.66
C GLY A 98 29.16 5.34 5.75
N ILE A 99 27.84 5.47 5.78
CA ILE A 99 27.11 6.24 6.78
C ILE A 99 26.44 5.28 7.77
N VAL A 100 26.50 5.60 9.05
CA VAL A 100 25.89 4.81 10.14
C VAL A 100 24.38 4.99 10.10
N VAL A 101 23.65 3.98 9.60
CA VAL A 101 22.19 4.01 9.49
C VAL A 101 21.49 3.51 10.75
N SER A 102 22.16 2.68 11.55
CA SER A 102 21.66 2.23 12.86
C SER A 102 22.80 2.12 13.87
N LYS A 103 22.53 2.52 15.12
CA LYS A 103 23.39 2.29 16.28
C LYS A 103 22.62 1.37 17.24
N LYS A 104 23.20 0.21 17.57
CA LYS A 104 22.56 -0.83 18.41
C LYS A 104 23.18 -0.96 19.80
N VAL A 105 24.20 -0.14 20.11
CA VAL A 105 24.95 -0.17 21.36
C VAL A 105 25.26 1.24 21.87
N ASN A 106 25.52 1.34 23.17
CA ASN A 106 25.94 2.54 23.87
C ASN A 106 27.23 2.29 24.66
N GLN A 107 27.86 3.37 25.12
CA GLN A 107 29.02 3.26 26.00
C GLN A 107 28.60 2.69 27.36
N GLY A 108 29.36 1.72 27.86
CA GLY A 108 29.08 1.00 29.10
C GLY A 108 28.36 -0.34 28.91
N ASP A 109 27.74 -0.58 27.74
CA ASP A 109 27.04 -1.83 27.42
C ASP A 109 28.02 -3.02 27.43
N TYR A 110 27.54 -4.20 27.87
CA TYR A 110 28.26 -5.46 27.70
C TYR A 110 27.75 -6.17 26.43
N ILE A 111 28.67 -6.61 25.58
CA ILE A 111 28.37 -7.22 24.28
C ILE A 111 29.09 -8.55 24.15
N ASN A 112 28.56 -9.43 23.29
CA ASN A 112 29.12 -10.74 23.00
C ASN A 112 29.79 -10.75 21.63
N GLN A 113 30.65 -11.74 21.38
CA GLN A 113 31.10 -12.05 20.03
C GLN A 113 29.88 -12.25 19.09
N GLY A 114 29.89 -11.57 17.94
CA GLY A 114 28.79 -11.58 16.98
C GLY A 114 27.69 -10.53 17.24
N SER A 115 27.68 -9.84 18.38
CA SER A 115 26.76 -8.72 18.62
C SER A 115 26.96 -7.62 17.57
N VAL A 116 25.88 -7.16 16.92
CA VAL A 116 25.92 -6.04 15.97
C VAL A 116 26.01 -4.72 16.73
N LEU A 117 27.04 -3.93 16.43
CA LEU A 117 27.27 -2.62 17.04
C LEU A 117 26.59 -1.51 16.22
N PHE A 118 26.81 -1.54 14.91
CA PHE A 118 26.30 -0.55 13.96
C PHE A 118 25.87 -1.21 12.66
N ASP A 119 24.91 -0.63 11.97
CA ASP A 119 24.70 -0.90 10.54
C ASP A 119 25.27 0.28 9.74
N ILE A 120 26.18 0.00 8.81
CA ILE A 120 26.87 0.98 7.98
C ILE A 120 26.44 0.77 6.54
N ALA A 121 25.91 1.81 5.91
CA ALA A 121 25.45 1.75 4.52
C ALA A 121 26.22 2.74 3.64
N ASN A 122 26.69 2.25 2.49
CA ASN A 122 27.11 3.14 1.42
C ASN A 122 25.86 3.66 0.70
N LEU A 123 25.59 4.97 0.87
CA LEU A 123 24.43 5.69 0.31
C LEU A 123 24.73 6.38 -1.04
N SER A 124 25.92 6.18 -1.65
CA SER A 124 26.25 6.80 -2.95
C SER A 124 25.39 6.27 -4.11
N GLN A 125 24.87 5.05 -3.97
CA GLN A 125 23.80 4.48 -4.77
C GLN A 125 22.68 4.05 -3.84
N VAL A 126 21.44 4.32 -4.24
CA VAL A 126 20.23 3.95 -3.50
C VAL A 126 19.26 3.21 -4.41
N TRP A 127 18.37 2.44 -3.80
CA TRP A 127 17.26 1.81 -4.49
C TRP A 127 16.00 2.63 -4.24
N ALA A 128 15.38 3.12 -5.30
CA ALA A 128 14.01 3.59 -5.25
C ALA A 128 13.10 2.38 -5.45
N MET A 129 12.19 2.15 -4.50
CA MET A 129 11.23 1.05 -4.54
C MET A 129 9.87 1.62 -4.93
N PHE A 130 9.28 1.10 -6.00
CA PHE A 130 7.96 1.50 -6.49
C PHE A 130 7.01 0.31 -6.47
N ASP A 131 5.72 0.60 -6.39
CA ASP A 131 4.64 -0.37 -6.51
C ASP A 131 4.02 -0.26 -7.90
N ALA A 132 3.93 -1.39 -8.62
CA ALA A 132 3.25 -1.49 -9.91
C ALA A 132 2.07 -2.44 -9.81
N TYR A 133 0.92 -2.09 -10.39
CA TYR A 133 -0.25 -2.96 -10.41
C TYR A 133 -0.06 -4.14 -11.36
N GLU A 134 -0.73 -5.26 -11.04
CA GLU A 134 -0.69 -6.50 -11.83
C GLU A 134 -0.96 -6.30 -13.33
N VAL A 135 -1.89 -5.40 -13.67
CA VAL A 135 -2.26 -5.05 -15.06
C VAL A 135 -1.17 -4.31 -15.85
N ASP A 136 -0.25 -3.64 -15.15
CA ASP A 136 0.81 -2.83 -15.78
C ASP A 136 2.10 -3.63 -16.02
N LEU A 137 2.28 -4.75 -15.30
CA LEU A 137 3.50 -5.57 -15.35
C LEU A 137 3.91 -6.06 -16.75
N PRO A 138 2.99 -6.43 -17.68
CA PRO A 138 3.37 -6.81 -19.05
C PRO A 138 4.14 -5.72 -19.82
N PHE A 139 3.99 -4.45 -19.42
CA PHE A 139 4.62 -3.30 -20.04
C PHE A 139 5.94 -2.88 -19.39
N LEU A 140 6.29 -3.45 -18.22
CA LEU A 140 7.52 -3.13 -17.47
C LEU A 140 8.62 -4.15 -17.74
N LYS A 141 9.84 -3.70 -18.03
CA LYS A 141 10.99 -4.57 -18.28
C LYS A 141 12.23 -4.13 -17.51
N VAL A 142 13.01 -5.10 -17.03
CA VAL A 142 14.33 -4.84 -16.43
C VAL A 142 15.21 -4.12 -17.46
N GLY A 143 15.83 -3.02 -17.05
CA GLY A 143 16.59 -2.10 -17.90
C GLY A 143 15.84 -0.83 -18.33
N ASP A 144 14.51 -0.81 -18.25
CA ASP A 144 13.70 0.37 -18.59
C ASP A 144 14.09 1.59 -17.73
N LYS A 145 14.08 2.78 -18.35
CA LYS A 145 14.37 4.04 -17.68
C LYS A 145 13.11 4.55 -16.99
N ILE A 146 13.21 4.83 -15.70
CA ILE A 146 12.17 5.48 -14.91
C ILE A 146 12.67 6.86 -14.49
N ASP A 147 11.83 7.87 -14.69
CA ASP A 147 12.02 9.22 -14.16
C ASP A 147 11.08 9.40 -12.95
N PHE A 148 11.57 9.97 -11.86
CA PHE A 148 10.82 10.09 -10.61
C PHE A 148 11.09 11.41 -9.89
N THR A 149 10.14 11.86 -9.08
CA THR A 149 10.21 13.10 -8.29
C THR A 149 10.00 12.80 -6.81
N LEU A 150 10.62 13.61 -5.94
CA LEU A 150 10.44 13.52 -4.49
C LEU A 150 9.71 14.76 -3.99
N GLN A 151 8.71 14.58 -3.13
CA GLN A 151 8.06 15.70 -2.43
C GLN A 151 9.04 16.49 -1.56
N ALA A 152 10.07 15.81 -1.03
CA ALA A 152 11.14 16.41 -0.23
C ALA A 152 12.15 17.24 -1.05
N VAL A 153 12.15 17.15 -2.39
CA VAL A 153 13.03 17.94 -3.28
C VAL A 153 12.22 18.46 -4.48
N PRO A 154 11.35 19.47 -4.28
CA PRO A 154 10.50 20.01 -5.36
C PRO A 154 11.30 20.52 -6.56
N GLY A 155 10.72 20.38 -7.76
CA GLY A 155 11.31 20.88 -9.00
C GLY A 155 12.51 20.07 -9.54
N LYS A 156 12.97 19.03 -8.83
CA LYS A 156 14.05 18.15 -9.30
C LYS A 156 13.52 16.78 -9.69
N THR A 157 13.81 16.38 -10.93
CA THR A 157 13.60 15.02 -11.43
C THR A 157 14.86 14.20 -11.25
N PHE A 158 14.71 12.99 -10.74
CA PHE A 158 15.73 11.96 -10.66
C PHE A 158 15.42 10.89 -11.70
N SER A 159 16.43 10.12 -12.11
CA SER A 159 16.25 9.04 -13.08
C SER A 159 17.08 7.83 -12.70
N GLY A 160 16.51 6.65 -12.87
CA GLY A 160 17.17 5.37 -12.66
C GLY A 160 16.75 4.34 -13.69
N ARG A 161 17.23 3.10 -13.51
CA ARG A 161 16.80 1.95 -14.32
C ARG A 161 16.20 0.87 -13.43
N ILE A 162 15.16 0.20 -13.93
CA ILE A 162 14.64 -1.01 -13.29
C ILE A 162 15.76 -2.05 -13.24
N SER A 163 16.21 -2.42 -12.04
CA SER A 163 17.21 -3.47 -11.83
C SER A 163 16.57 -4.80 -11.45
N PHE A 164 15.36 -4.78 -10.88
CA PHE A 164 14.61 -5.98 -10.51
C PHE A 164 13.09 -5.69 -10.47
N ILE A 165 12.30 -6.68 -10.88
CA ILE A 165 10.84 -6.72 -10.74
C ILE A 165 10.54 -7.95 -9.88
N ASP A 166 9.85 -7.76 -8.75
CA ASP A 166 9.53 -8.87 -7.86
C ASP A 166 8.55 -9.86 -8.53
N PRO A 167 8.89 -11.15 -8.65
CA PRO A 167 7.99 -12.15 -9.21
C PRO A 167 6.81 -12.48 -8.30
N ILE A 168 6.80 -12.01 -7.05
CA ILE A 168 5.73 -12.25 -6.07
C ILE A 168 4.95 -10.94 -5.83
N LEU A 169 3.63 -11.00 -6.00
CA LEU A 169 2.73 -9.89 -5.67
C LEU A 169 2.49 -9.81 -4.17
N ASP A 170 2.44 -8.58 -3.63
CA ASP A 170 1.86 -8.34 -2.31
C ASP A 170 0.36 -8.65 -2.36
N ARG A 171 -0.08 -9.56 -1.49
CA ARG A 171 -1.46 -10.05 -1.46
C ARG A 171 -2.47 -9.00 -0.98
N THR A 172 -2.00 -7.99 -0.26
CA THR A 172 -2.79 -6.92 0.34
C THR A 172 -3.03 -5.79 -0.66
N THR A 173 -1.97 -5.35 -1.35
CA THR A 173 -2.04 -4.21 -2.29
C THR A 173 -2.25 -4.63 -3.74
N ARG A 174 -2.05 -5.92 -4.08
CA ARG A 174 -2.07 -6.45 -5.46
C ARG A 174 -1.06 -5.75 -6.38
N THR A 175 0.11 -5.45 -5.83
CA THR A 175 1.22 -4.80 -6.54
C THR A 175 2.48 -5.68 -6.50
N ALA A 176 3.31 -5.57 -7.55
CA ALA A 176 4.68 -6.05 -7.53
C ALA A 176 5.62 -4.92 -7.07
N LYS A 177 6.68 -5.27 -6.34
CA LYS A 177 7.75 -4.32 -6.01
C LYS A 177 8.72 -4.18 -7.18
N ILE A 178 8.86 -2.97 -7.69
CA ILE A 178 9.83 -2.59 -8.72
C ILE A 178 11.03 -1.93 -8.03
N ARG A 179 12.22 -2.50 -8.21
CA ARG A 179 13.48 -1.92 -7.71
C ARG A 179 14.15 -1.13 -8.83
N VAL A 180 14.39 0.15 -8.57
CA VAL A 180 15.09 1.06 -9.48
C VAL A 180 16.41 1.47 -8.84
N GLU A 181 17.52 1.18 -9.50
CA GLU A 181 18.84 1.63 -9.04
C GLU A 181 19.10 3.07 -9.50
N THR A 182 19.48 3.94 -8.56
CA THR A 182 19.72 5.37 -8.81
C THR A 182 21.00 5.85 -8.13
N ALA A 183 21.80 6.63 -8.86
CA ALA A 183 22.95 7.33 -8.31
C ALA A 183 22.50 8.48 -7.40
N ASN A 184 23.06 8.53 -6.19
CA ASN A 184 22.75 9.54 -5.17
C ASN A 184 23.85 10.61 -5.10
N SER A 185 24.21 11.18 -6.24
CA SER A 185 25.20 12.25 -6.34
C SER A 185 24.75 13.47 -5.53
N GLY A 186 25.48 13.74 -4.44
CA GLY A 186 25.16 14.80 -3.48
C GLY A 186 24.34 14.36 -2.27
N MET A 187 24.10 13.05 -2.07
CA MET A 187 23.42 12.49 -0.87
C MET A 187 22.02 13.09 -0.59
N GLN A 188 21.32 13.50 -1.64
CA GLN A 188 20.01 14.16 -1.55
C GLN A 188 18.86 13.16 -1.35
N LEU A 189 19.01 11.95 -1.90
CA LEU A 189 18.08 10.85 -1.69
C LEU A 189 18.42 10.20 -0.34
N LYS A 190 17.52 10.35 0.64
CA LYS A 190 17.61 9.64 1.92
C LYS A 190 16.69 8.42 1.89
N PRO A 191 17.04 7.32 2.59
CA PRO A 191 16.10 6.21 2.81
C PRO A 191 14.77 6.69 3.41
N GLU A 192 13.71 5.89 3.22
CA GLU A 192 12.33 6.18 3.67
C GLU A 192 11.68 7.45 3.09
N MET A 193 12.27 8.10 2.07
CA MET A 193 11.63 9.19 1.34
C MET A 193 10.59 8.69 0.33
N TYR A 194 9.41 9.31 0.32
CA TYR A 194 8.41 9.09 -0.72
C TYR A 194 8.84 9.67 -2.07
N ALA A 195 8.68 8.85 -3.12
CA ALA A 195 8.97 9.21 -4.51
C ALA A 195 7.82 8.77 -5.41
N ASN A 196 7.49 9.61 -6.40
CA ASN A 196 6.51 9.31 -7.44
C ASN A 196 7.23 9.06 -8.76
N ALA A 197 7.07 7.87 -9.34
CA ALA A 197 7.64 7.49 -10.62
C ALA A 197 6.67 7.72 -11.78
N ILE A 198 7.21 8.09 -12.93
CA ILE A 198 6.53 8.04 -14.23
C ILE A 198 7.41 7.22 -15.16
N ILE A 199 6.85 6.14 -15.71
CA ILE A 199 7.49 5.32 -16.74
C ILE A 199 6.78 5.53 -18.08
N LYS A 200 7.57 5.60 -19.16
CA LYS A 200 7.08 5.66 -20.53
C LYS A 200 7.38 4.33 -21.22
N ALA A 201 6.48 3.37 -21.06
CA ALA A 201 6.60 2.03 -21.64
C ALA A 201 6.14 2.03 -23.12
N PRO A 202 6.97 1.58 -24.08
CA PRO A 202 6.58 1.50 -25.48
C PRO A 202 5.71 0.26 -25.74
N LEU A 203 4.45 0.47 -26.16
CA LEU A 203 3.49 -0.58 -26.52
C LEU A 203 3.81 -1.25 -27.88
N LYS A 204 4.95 -1.93 -27.98
CA LYS A 204 5.43 -2.54 -29.24
C LYS A 204 4.45 -3.52 -29.92
N GLN A 205 3.50 -4.09 -29.18
CA GLN A 205 2.47 -5.00 -29.69
C GLN A 205 1.28 -4.28 -30.32
N PHE A 206 1.13 -2.98 -30.08
CA PHE A 206 0.03 -2.13 -30.56
C PHE A 206 0.58 -0.98 -31.43
N ASN A 207 1.69 -1.22 -32.13
CA ASN A 207 2.24 -0.29 -33.11
C ASN A 207 1.23 -0.18 -34.27
N ASN A 208 0.90 1.06 -34.65
CA ASN A 208 -0.06 1.40 -35.72
C ASN A 208 -1.54 1.07 -35.42
N GLU A 209 -1.90 0.79 -34.17
CA GLU A 209 -3.31 0.68 -33.77
C GLU A 209 -3.98 2.05 -33.61
N ILE A 210 -5.30 2.12 -33.81
CA ILE A 210 -6.08 3.35 -33.65
C ILE A 210 -6.19 3.70 -32.17
N VAL A 211 -6.04 4.99 -31.84
CA VAL A 211 -6.11 5.50 -30.46
C VAL A 211 -7.21 6.55 -30.35
N ILE A 212 -8.10 6.39 -29.38
CA ILE A 212 -9.24 7.30 -29.15
C ILE A 212 -9.21 7.91 -27.74
N PRO A 213 -9.65 9.17 -27.54
CA PRO A 213 -9.72 9.79 -26.21
C PRO A 213 -10.70 9.07 -25.29
N LYS A 214 -10.38 8.94 -24.01
CA LYS A 214 -11.25 8.26 -23.02
C LYS A 214 -12.66 8.86 -22.93
N SER A 215 -12.80 10.17 -23.18
CA SER A 215 -14.09 10.88 -23.13
C SER A 215 -15.06 10.50 -24.26
N SER A 216 -14.57 9.85 -25.33
CA SER A 216 -15.40 9.38 -26.45
C SER A 216 -16.12 8.06 -26.17
N VAL A 217 -15.60 7.26 -25.23
CA VAL A 217 -16.08 5.92 -24.92
C VAL A 217 -17.21 5.96 -23.90
N LEU A 218 -18.35 5.38 -24.24
CA LEU A 218 -19.42 5.07 -23.30
C LEU A 218 -19.41 3.57 -22.95
N TRP A 219 -19.82 3.24 -21.72
CA TRP A 219 -19.74 1.89 -21.16
C TRP A 219 -21.12 1.36 -20.80
N THR A 220 -21.50 0.20 -21.36
CA THR A 220 -22.77 -0.50 -21.05
C THR A 220 -22.52 -1.74 -20.19
N GLY A 221 -21.69 -1.59 -19.16
CA GLY A 221 -21.22 -2.69 -18.32
C GLY A 221 -20.20 -3.58 -19.02
N LYS A 222 -20.63 -4.40 -19.99
CA LYS A 222 -19.76 -5.32 -20.74
C LYS A 222 -19.30 -4.81 -22.10
N ARG A 223 -20.03 -3.90 -22.73
CA ARG A 223 -19.70 -3.37 -24.07
C ARG A 223 -19.17 -1.95 -23.97
N SER A 224 -18.19 -1.65 -24.80
CA SER A 224 -17.67 -0.29 -25.03
C SER A 224 -18.26 0.22 -26.34
N ILE A 225 -18.77 1.44 -26.37
CA ILE A 225 -19.36 2.03 -27.57
C ILE A 225 -18.82 3.44 -27.81
N VAL A 226 -18.86 3.87 -29.07
CA VAL A 226 -18.58 5.24 -29.50
C VAL A 226 -19.64 5.70 -30.50
N TYR A 227 -19.79 7.01 -30.65
CA TYR A 227 -20.63 7.61 -31.69
C TYR A 227 -19.76 8.11 -32.84
N VAL A 228 -19.92 7.51 -34.02
CA VAL A 228 -19.22 7.87 -35.26
C VAL A 228 -20.12 8.74 -36.13
N LYS A 229 -19.62 9.91 -36.53
CA LYS A 229 -20.27 10.83 -37.45
C LYS A 229 -20.43 10.18 -38.82
N GLN A 230 -21.65 10.19 -39.35
CA GLN A 230 -21.94 9.61 -40.66
C GLN A 230 -21.55 10.58 -41.80
N PRO A 231 -20.89 10.10 -42.86
CA PRO A 231 -20.55 10.93 -44.01
C PRO A 231 -21.82 11.27 -44.83
N ASN A 232 -21.76 12.39 -45.55
CA ASN A 232 -22.75 12.79 -46.57
C ASN A 232 -24.20 13.01 -46.09
N THR A 233 -24.42 13.32 -44.80
CA THR A 233 -25.75 13.69 -44.28
C THR A 233 -25.99 15.21 -44.28
N GLN A 234 -27.21 15.65 -44.61
CA GLN A 234 -27.58 17.08 -44.66
C GLN A 234 -27.57 17.78 -43.28
N SER A 235 -27.55 17.01 -42.20
CA SER A 235 -27.35 17.47 -40.82
C SER A 235 -26.42 16.48 -40.12
N PRO A 236 -25.65 16.88 -39.09
CA PRO A 236 -24.74 15.98 -38.38
C PRO A 236 -25.50 14.78 -37.79
N ALA A 237 -25.29 13.61 -38.36
CA ALA A 237 -25.86 12.36 -37.90
C ALA A 237 -24.75 11.50 -37.29
N PHE A 238 -25.08 10.80 -36.20
CA PHE A 238 -24.13 9.95 -35.48
C PHE A 238 -24.72 8.54 -35.35
N MET A 239 -23.88 7.53 -35.52
CA MET A 239 -24.26 6.12 -35.36
C MET A 239 -23.46 5.51 -34.21
N LEU A 240 -24.14 4.71 -33.39
CA LEU A 240 -23.51 3.90 -32.35
C LEU A 240 -22.69 2.78 -33.01
N HIS A 241 -21.39 2.75 -32.73
CA HIS A 241 -20.50 1.66 -33.05
C HIS A 241 -20.08 0.97 -31.74
N GLU A 242 -20.19 -0.36 -31.69
CA GLU A 242 -19.60 -1.16 -30.62
C GLU A 242 -18.13 -1.41 -30.94
N ILE A 243 -17.26 -1.25 -29.95
CA ILE A 243 -15.80 -1.30 -30.13
C ILE A 243 -15.15 -2.23 -29.11
N GLU A 244 -14.04 -2.84 -29.53
CA GLU A 244 -13.18 -3.63 -28.65
C GLU A 244 -11.98 -2.79 -28.24
N LEU A 245 -11.77 -2.62 -26.92
CA LEU A 245 -10.70 -1.79 -26.38
C LEU A 245 -9.49 -2.62 -25.99
N GLY A 246 -8.31 -2.11 -26.38
CA GLY A 246 -7.01 -2.56 -25.92
C GLY A 246 -6.56 -1.82 -24.66
N PRO A 247 -5.24 -1.74 -24.40
CA PRO A 247 -4.71 -1.11 -23.21
C PRO A 247 -4.98 0.41 -23.12
N SER A 248 -5.00 0.90 -21.88
CA SER A 248 -5.14 2.32 -21.53
C SER A 248 -3.81 3.07 -21.69
N LEU A 249 -3.83 4.17 -22.44
CA LEU A 249 -2.71 5.08 -22.72
C LEU A 249 -2.83 6.39 -21.92
N GLY A 250 -3.08 6.30 -20.61
CA GLY A 250 -3.33 7.47 -19.76
C GLY A 250 -4.70 8.10 -20.04
N ASP A 251 -4.76 9.06 -20.95
CA ASP A 251 -5.99 9.80 -21.33
C ASP A 251 -6.67 9.27 -22.61
N SER A 252 -6.16 8.18 -23.16
CA SER A 252 -6.71 7.51 -24.36
C SER A 252 -6.78 5.99 -24.18
N TYR A 253 -7.47 5.30 -25.09
CA TYR A 253 -7.44 3.85 -25.25
C TYR A 253 -6.95 3.48 -26.65
N VAL A 254 -6.23 2.35 -26.75
CA VAL A 254 -6.08 1.64 -28.02
C VAL A 254 -7.42 0.99 -28.40
N VAL A 255 -7.79 1.00 -29.66
CA VAL A 255 -8.97 0.30 -30.19
C VAL A 255 -8.51 -0.86 -31.06
N LEU A 256 -9.01 -2.06 -30.79
CA LEU A 256 -8.67 -3.29 -31.52
C LEU A 256 -9.65 -3.55 -32.68
N SER A 257 -10.91 -3.12 -32.54
CA SER A 257 -11.92 -3.24 -33.59
C SER A 257 -13.10 -2.27 -33.39
N GLY A 258 -13.83 -1.98 -34.49
CA GLY A 258 -15.11 -1.24 -34.49
C GLY A 258 -15.06 0.22 -35.00
N VAL A 259 -13.86 0.78 -35.23
CA VAL A 259 -13.62 2.06 -35.91
C VAL A 259 -12.51 1.93 -36.94
N ASN A 260 -12.47 2.83 -37.91
CA ASN A 260 -11.49 2.89 -38.99
C ASN A 260 -10.67 4.19 -38.93
N GLU A 261 -9.51 4.19 -39.58
CA GLU A 261 -8.72 5.41 -39.73
C GLU A 261 -9.49 6.45 -40.57
N GLY A 262 -9.62 7.67 -40.03
CA GLY A 262 -10.42 8.75 -40.63
C GLY A 262 -11.85 8.90 -40.09
N ASP A 263 -12.34 7.97 -39.24
CA ASP A 263 -13.65 8.10 -38.62
C ASP A 263 -13.71 9.29 -37.63
N GLU A 264 -14.63 10.23 -37.85
CA GLU A 264 -14.90 11.34 -36.92
C GLU A 264 -15.76 10.87 -35.73
N ILE A 265 -15.15 10.75 -34.55
CA ILE A 265 -15.83 10.33 -33.31
C ILE A 265 -16.22 11.49 -32.38
N VAL A 266 -17.32 11.31 -31.64
CA VAL A 266 -17.77 12.27 -30.62
C VAL A 266 -16.89 12.18 -29.38
N THR A 267 -16.19 13.26 -29.02
CA THR A 267 -15.35 13.35 -27.81
C THR A 267 -15.99 14.09 -26.65
N ASN A 268 -17.06 14.85 -26.90
CA ASN A 268 -17.81 15.65 -25.92
C ASN A 268 -19.31 15.55 -26.21
N GLY A 269 -20.15 15.42 -25.17
CA GLY A 269 -21.60 15.35 -25.32
C GLY A 269 -22.16 14.00 -25.82
N ALA A 270 -21.35 12.94 -25.84
CA ALA A 270 -21.76 11.60 -26.29
C ALA A 270 -23.00 11.06 -25.55
N PHE A 271 -23.14 11.32 -24.24
CA PHE A 271 -24.35 10.99 -23.47
C PHE A 271 -25.61 11.72 -23.95
N THR A 272 -25.49 12.97 -24.42
CA THR A 272 -26.64 13.73 -24.94
C THR A 272 -27.11 13.14 -26.26
N ILE A 273 -26.18 12.73 -27.12
CA ILE A 273 -26.47 12.05 -28.39
C ILE A 273 -27.12 10.69 -28.12
N ASP A 274 -26.61 9.93 -27.13
CA ASP A 274 -27.20 8.65 -26.73
C ASP A 274 -28.63 8.79 -26.20
N ALA A 275 -28.88 9.76 -25.32
CA ALA A 275 -30.22 10.04 -24.80
C ALA A 275 -31.20 10.45 -25.91
N SER A 276 -30.76 11.28 -26.87
CA SER A 276 -31.57 11.62 -28.05
C SER A 276 -31.86 10.39 -28.92
N ALA A 277 -30.85 9.56 -29.19
CA ALA A 277 -31.03 8.31 -29.94
C ALA A 277 -32.01 7.36 -29.24
N GLN A 278 -31.94 7.24 -27.91
CA GLN A 278 -32.85 6.42 -27.11
C GLN A 278 -34.30 6.91 -27.20
N LEU A 279 -34.54 8.22 -27.09
CA LEU A 279 -35.87 8.83 -27.22
C LEU A 279 -36.46 8.64 -28.62
N GLU A 280 -35.60 8.64 -29.66
CA GLU A 280 -35.98 8.38 -31.05
C GLU A 280 -36.16 6.88 -31.38
N GLY A 281 -35.96 5.97 -30.43
CA GLY A 281 -36.04 4.51 -30.64
C GLY A 281 -34.86 3.91 -31.43
N LYS A 282 -33.78 4.69 -31.63
CA LYS A 282 -32.57 4.24 -32.31
C LYS A 282 -31.71 3.38 -31.38
N ARG A 283 -30.66 2.77 -31.95
CA ARG A 283 -29.63 2.05 -31.17
C ARG A 283 -28.96 3.02 -30.19
N SER A 284 -28.85 2.59 -28.94
CA SER A 284 -28.34 3.36 -27.78
C SER A 284 -27.70 2.42 -26.77
N MET A 285 -27.02 2.96 -25.76
CA MET A 285 -26.57 2.28 -24.54
C MET A 285 -27.57 1.24 -24.01
N MET A 286 -28.86 1.60 -23.96
CA MET A 286 -29.93 0.75 -23.42
C MET A 286 -30.62 -0.13 -24.47
N ASN A 287 -30.63 0.29 -25.74
CA ASN A 287 -31.34 -0.39 -26.83
C ASN A 287 -30.34 -0.94 -27.87
N ALA A 288 -30.06 -2.25 -27.81
CA ALA A 288 -29.16 -2.91 -28.77
C ALA A 288 -29.75 -3.04 -30.19
N GLU A 289 -31.07 -3.05 -30.30
CA GLU A 289 -31.82 -3.03 -31.56
C GLU A 289 -32.69 -1.76 -31.63
N ALA A 290 -32.95 -1.29 -32.85
CA ALA A 290 -33.83 -0.14 -33.06
C ALA A 290 -35.28 -0.57 -32.83
N SER A 291 -35.85 -0.20 -31.68
CA SER A 291 -37.23 -0.45 -31.31
C SER A 291 -38.11 0.76 -31.62
N ARG A 292 -39.41 0.56 -31.81
CA ARG A 292 -40.34 1.68 -32.10
C ARG A 292 -40.27 2.72 -30.98
N PRO A 293 -40.25 4.03 -31.29
CA PRO A 293 -40.22 5.07 -30.28
C PRO A 293 -41.46 4.97 -29.38
N VAL A 294 -41.26 5.07 -28.06
CA VAL A 294 -42.34 5.00 -27.08
C VAL A 294 -43.07 6.35 -27.05
N THR A 295 -43.95 6.57 -28.00
CA THR A 295 -44.87 7.71 -28.00
C THR A 295 -45.92 7.50 -26.91
N GLY A 296 -45.84 8.26 -25.82
CA GLY A 296 -46.78 8.13 -24.70
C GLY A 296 -48.19 8.59 -25.05
N HIS A 297 -49.04 7.67 -25.48
CA HIS A 297 -50.49 7.64 -25.22
C HIS A 297 -51.12 6.35 -25.78
N GLU A 298 -51.48 5.40 -24.92
CA GLU A 298 -52.53 4.42 -25.21
C GLU A 298 -53.77 4.79 -24.39
N GLY A 299 -54.91 4.95 -25.08
CA GLY A 299 -56.13 5.47 -24.47
C GLY A 299 -56.96 4.38 -23.79
N HIS A 300 -57.38 4.62 -22.55
CA HIS A 300 -58.31 3.72 -21.86
C HIS A 300 -59.75 3.92 -22.35
N ASN A 301 -60.36 2.85 -22.85
CA ASN A 301 -61.79 2.77 -23.11
C ASN A 301 -62.43 1.88 -22.02
N MET A 302 -63.28 2.47 -21.17
CA MET A 302 -63.89 1.77 -20.03
C MET A 302 -65.32 1.33 -20.36
N SER A 303 -65.52 0.02 -20.47
CA SER A 303 -66.83 -0.60 -20.45
C SER A 303 -67.17 -1.05 -19.03
N GLY A 304 -68.38 -0.78 -18.55
CA GLY A 304 -68.84 -1.19 -17.22
C GLY A 304 -70.17 -1.92 -17.27
N SER A 305 -70.26 -3.07 -16.58
CA SER A 305 -71.45 -3.43 -15.80
C SER A 305 -71.16 -4.56 -14.79
N SER A 306 -71.89 -4.49 -13.68
CA SER A 306 -71.83 -5.26 -12.42
C SER A 306 -71.99 -6.80 -12.49
N SER A 307 -71.46 -7.53 -11.49
CA SER A 307 -72.27 -8.07 -10.35
C SER A 307 -71.55 -9.10 -9.43
N GLY A 308 -71.75 -8.98 -8.10
CA GLY A 308 -71.48 -9.99 -7.04
C GLY A 308 -70.02 -10.26 -6.65
N THR A 309 -69.62 -10.53 -5.39
CA THR A 309 -70.33 -10.67 -4.10
C THR A 309 -69.35 -10.42 -2.92
N ASN A 310 -69.85 -9.99 -1.74
CA ASN A 310 -69.07 -9.69 -0.53
C ASN A 310 -68.26 -10.87 0.05
N GLN A 311 -67.05 -10.60 0.59
CA GLN A 311 -66.81 -10.49 2.05
C GLN A 311 -65.41 -9.93 2.41
N SER A 312 -65.32 -9.31 3.59
CA SER A 312 -64.14 -8.94 4.43
C SER A 312 -62.90 -9.84 4.24
N GLU A 313 -61.63 -9.40 4.34
CA GLU A 313 -60.99 -8.15 4.81
C GLU A 313 -59.56 -8.06 4.17
N THR A 314 -58.66 -7.07 4.35
CA THR A 314 -58.51 -5.99 5.37
C THR A 314 -57.88 -4.71 4.76
N SER A 315 -57.78 -3.65 5.58
CA SER A 315 -57.00 -2.41 5.36
C SER A 315 -55.47 -2.65 5.56
N THR A 316 -54.52 -2.00 4.88
CA THR A 316 -54.30 -0.54 4.78
C THR A 316 -53.66 -0.08 3.46
N GLY A 317 -54.07 1.10 2.99
CA GLY A 317 -53.67 1.64 1.69
C GLY A 317 -52.32 2.38 1.64
N HIS A 318 -51.75 2.39 0.44
CA HIS A 318 -50.83 3.42 -0.06
C HIS A 318 -51.57 4.24 -1.11
N GLU A 319 -51.50 5.56 -1.02
CA GLU A 319 -51.70 6.56 -2.09
C GLU A 319 -51.49 7.93 -1.42
N GLY A 320 -51.04 8.99 -2.10
CA GLY A 320 -50.66 9.14 -3.49
C GLY A 320 -50.39 10.64 -3.70
N HIS A 321 -49.25 11.01 -4.29
CA HIS A 321 -48.97 12.42 -4.59
C HIS A 321 -49.50 12.76 -5.99
N ASP A 322 -50.24 13.86 -6.10
CA ASP A 322 -50.41 14.57 -7.36
C ASP A 322 -50.32 16.10 -7.14
N MET A 323 -50.26 16.85 -8.24
CA MET A 323 -49.31 17.94 -8.39
C MET A 323 -49.90 19.36 -8.33
N SER A 324 -48.96 20.29 -8.20
CA SER A 324 -48.85 21.55 -8.95
C SER A 324 -48.98 22.86 -8.15
N SER A 325 -47.87 23.61 -8.11
CA SER A 325 -47.85 25.03 -8.48
C SER A 325 -46.41 25.54 -8.65
N MET A 326 -46.06 25.83 -9.90
CA MET A 326 -45.25 26.96 -10.39
C MET A 326 -44.32 27.76 -9.46
N GLN A 327 -43.12 27.99 -10.02
CA GLN A 327 -42.23 29.16 -9.87
C GLN A 327 -41.64 29.56 -8.50
N GLY A 328 -40.38 30.00 -8.57
CA GLY A 328 -39.92 31.17 -7.82
C GLY A 328 -39.17 30.89 -6.52
N ASP A 329 -37.84 30.86 -6.65
CA ASP A 329 -36.86 31.32 -5.67
C ASP A 329 -36.74 30.66 -4.27
N SER A 330 -35.49 30.27 -4.00
CA SER A 330 -34.82 30.44 -2.70
C SER A 330 -35.51 29.85 -1.46
N LYS A 331 -35.43 28.52 -1.29
CA LYS A 331 -35.65 27.87 0.01
C LYS A 331 -34.45 27.03 0.46
N GLN A 332 -33.98 27.32 1.67
CA GLN A 332 -33.03 26.49 2.41
C GLN A 332 -33.66 25.10 2.62
N SER A 333 -32.97 24.06 2.14
CA SER A 333 -33.37 22.67 2.42
C SER A 333 -32.82 22.24 3.78
N MET A 334 -33.70 21.78 4.67
CA MET A 334 -33.34 21.21 5.97
C MET A 334 -32.54 19.92 5.76
N THR A 335 -31.26 19.94 6.11
CA THR A 335 -30.40 18.75 6.05
C THR A 335 -30.82 17.73 7.11
N ALA A 336 -30.98 16.47 6.69
CA ALA A 336 -31.11 15.36 7.63
C ALA A 336 -29.82 15.25 8.45
N LYS A 337 -29.89 15.57 9.75
CA LYS A 337 -28.75 15.50 10.67
C LYS A 337 -28.30 14.04 10.79
N THR A 338 -27.16 13.73 10.19
CA THR A 338 -26.44 12.47 10.40
C THR A 338 -25.28 12.76 11.33
N GLU A 339 -25.14 11.99 12.40
CA GLU A 339 -24.04 12.09 13.37
C GLU A 339 -23.00 11.01 13.10
N HIS A 340 -21.72 11.39 13.15
CA HIS A 340 -20.59 10.46 13.05
C HIS A 340 -20.03 10.16 14.44
N ALA A 341 -19.78 8.89 14.73
CA ALA A 341 -19.11 8.47 15.96
C ALA A 341 -18.09 7.36 15.71
N MET A 342 -17.14 7.23 16.62
CA MET A 342 -16.15 6.15 16.68
C MET A 342 -16.22 5.49 18.04
N ILE A 343 -16.27 4.16 18.07
CA ILE A 343 -16.15 3.36 19.30
C ILE A 343 -15.13 2.24 19.10
N ASN A 344 -14.41 1.88 20.15
CA ASN A 344 -13.54 0.71 20.12
C ASN A 344 -14.37 -0.56 20.30
N VAL A 345 -14.09 -1.56 19.47
CA VAL A 345 -14.74 -2.87 19.51
C VAL A 345 -13.69 -3.96 19.36
N GLN A 346 -13.65 -4.92 20.30
CA GLN A 346 -12.65 -5.98 20.28
C GLN A 346 -12.95 -7.05 19.22
N GLY A 347 -11.96 -7.31 18.37
CA GLY A 347 -11.96 -8.35 17.34
C GLY A 347 -10.52 -8.63 16.88
N LEU A 348 -10.34 -9.69 16.08
CA LEU A 348 -9.02 -10.18 15.63
C LEU A 348 -8.92 -10.58 14.15
N CYS A 349 -10.03 -10.72 13.44
CA CYS A 349 -10.05 -11.20 12.05
C CYS A 349 -11.24 -10.63 11.26
N GLU A 350 -11.24 -10.79 9.94
CA GLU A 350 -12.32 -10.35 9.04
C GLU A 350 -13.70 -10.96 9.43
N ILE A 351 -13.76 -12.16 10.01
CA ILE A 351 -15.02 -12.75 10.52
C ILE A 351 -15.57 -11.93 11.72
N CYS A 352 -14.70 -11.28 12.50
CA CYS A 352 -15.15 -10.30 13.51
C CYS A 352 -15.75 -9.08 12.81
N LYS A 353 -15.10 -8.56 11.76
CA LYS A 353 -15.53 -7.37 11.03
C LYS A 353 -16.96 -7.50 10.52
N GLU A 354 -17.24 -8.56 9.75
CA GLU A 354 -18.57 -8.81 9.21
C GLU A 354 -19.63 -8.89 10.31
N ARG A 355 -19.31 -9.58 11.42
CA ARG A 355 -20.22 -9.75 12.57
C ARG A 355 -20.49 -8.42 13.30
N ILE A 356 -19.45 -7.64 13.56
CA ILE A 356 -19.53 -6.33 14.23
C ILE A 356 -20.32 -5.35 13.36
N GLU A 357 -19.99 -5.23 12.08
CA GLU A 357 -20.68 -4.32 11.15
C GLU A 357 -22.14 -4.71 10.94
N LYS A 358 -22.45 -6.01 10.82
CA LYS A 358 -23.83 -6.50 10.68
C LYS A 358 -24.66 -6.22 11.94
N ALA A 359 -24.07 -6.37 13.13
CA ALA A 359 -24.74 -6.04 14.39
C ALA A 359 -25.02 -4.53 14.52
N ALA A 360 -24.09 -3.68 14.10
CA ALA A 360 -24.27 -2.23 14.10
C ALA A 360 -25.30 -1.77 13.07
N LYS A 361 -25.22 -2.27 11.82
CA LYS A 361 -26.20 -1.98 10.73
C LYS A 361 -27.61 -2.54 11.05
N GLY A 362 -27.72 -3.52 11.93
CA GLY A 362 -29.00 -4.05 12.43
C GLY A 362 -29.74 -3.13 13.40
N VAL A 363 -29.13 -2.03 13.87
CA VAL A 363 -29.79 -1.04 14.73
C VAL A 363 -30.50 0.00 13.87
N SER A 364 -31.82 0.13 14.04
CA SER A 364 -32.63 1.13 13.35
C SER A 364 -32.05 2.54 13.54
N GLY A 365 -31.90 3.29 12.45
CA GLY A 365 -31.25 4.61 12.44
C GLY A 365 -29.75 4.60 12.13
N VAL A 366 -29.08 3.45 12.01
CA VAL A 366 -27.69 3.39 11.53
C VAL A 366 -27.66 3.39 10.00
N THR A 367 -26.98 4.39 9.42
CA THR A 367 -26.83 4.58 7.97
C THR A 367 -25.59 3.87 7.44
N SER A 368 -24.50 3.84 8.22
CA SER A 368 -23.30 3.07 7.87
C SER A 368 -22.53 2.62 9.10
N ALA A 369 -21.88 1.46 9.00
CA ALA A 369 -20.93 0.95 9.98
C ALA A 369 -19.72 0.34 9.25
N SER A 370 -18.50 0.64 9.70
CA SER A 370 -17.25 0.12 9.14
C SER A 370 -16.25 -0.14 10.26
N TRP A 371 -15.75 -1.38 10.42
CA TRP A 371 -14.79 -1.75 11.47
C TRP A 371 -13.41 -2.04 10.89
N ASP A 372 -12.36 -1.49 11.50
CA ASP A 372 -10.98 -1.74 11.12
C ASP A 372 -10.28 -2.73 12.08
N GLN A 373 -9.66 -3.77 11.52
CA GLN A 373 -9.01 -4.83 12.29
C GLN A 373 -7.72 -4.38 13.01
N LYS A 374 -7.02 -3.35 12.49
CA LYS A 374 -5.74 -2.89 13.04
C LYS A 374 -5.96 -1.88 14.18
N SER A 375 -6.86 -0.91 14.00
CA SER A 375 -7.19 0.09 15.03
C SER A 375 -8.22 -0.42 16.04
N LYS A 376 -9.00 -1.46 15.68
CA LYS A 376 -10.17 -1.97 16.43
C LYS A 376 -11.30 -0.95 16.56
N GLN A 377 -11.34 0.07 15.70
CA GLN A 377 -12.36 1.12 15.74
C GLN A 377 -13.52 0.82 14.79
N LEU A 378 -14.74 1.03 15.28
CA LEU A 378 -15.98 1.00 14.51
C LEU A 378 -16.39 2.45 14.20
N HIS A 379 -16.33 2.83 12.94
CA HIS A 379 -16.87 4.10 12.43
C HIS A 379 -18.37 3.93 12.15
N LEU A 380 -19.17 4.86 12.68
CA LEU A 380 -20.62 4.86 12.59
C LEU A 380 -21.13 6.17 12.02
N ASN A 381 -22.10 6.10 11.10
CA ASN A 381 -22.97 7.22 10.77
C ASN A 381 -24.40 6.82 11.11
N PHE A 382 -25.11 7.63 11.89
CA PHE A 382 -26.46 7.32 12.35
C PHE A 382 -27.32 8.59 12.51
N ASP A 383 -28.64 8.39 12.56
CA ASP A 383 -29.64 9.41 12.86
C ASP A 383 -29.80 9.54 14.38
N PRO A 384 -29.35 10.64 15.01
CA PRO A 384 -29.40 10.82 16.47
C PRO A 384 -30.82 11.00 17.00
N ALA A 385 -31.84 11.20 16.15
CA ALA A 385 -33.24 11.18 16.54
C ALA A 385 -33.82 9.76 16.66
N LYS A 386 -33.13 8.74 16.09
CA LYS A 386 -33.60 7.34 16.07
C LYS A 386 -32.75 6.40 16.92
N THR A 387 -31.46 6.68 17.07
CA THR A 387 -30.53 5.83 17.82
C THR A 387 -29.37 6.64 18.39
N ASN A 388 -28.51 5.99 19.17
CA ASN A 388 -27.32 6.59 19.73
C ASN A 388 -26.21 5.55 19.89
N VAL A 389 -25.00 6.03 20.13
CA VAL A 389 -23.79 5.21 20.32
C VAL A 389 -23.95 4.14 21.40
N ASP A 390 -24.75 4.39 22.44
CA ASP A 390 -24.97 3.45 23.55
C ASP A 390 -25.83 2.25 23.12
N ALA A 391 -26.91 2.49 22.37
CA ALA A 391 -27.75 1.43 21.79
C ALA A 391 -26.97 0.57 20.78
N ILE A 392 -26.11 1.20 19.95
CA ILE A 392 -25.25 0.50 19.00
C ILE A 392 -24.20 -0.35 19.73
N SER A 393 -23.57 0.20 20.78
CA SER A 393 -22.59 -0.52 21.60
C SER A 393 -23.20 -1.76 22.27
N LYS A 394 -24.45 -1.66 22.76
CA LYS A 394 -25.23 -2.79 23.29
C LYS A 394 -25.51 -3.85 22.24
N ALA A 395 -25.82 -3.48 21.00
CA ALA A 395 -26.06 -4.42 19.91
C ALA A 395 -24.79 -5.20 19.51
N VAL A 396 -23.64 -4.53 19.49
CA VAL A 396 -22.33 -5.15 19.23
C VAL A 396 -21.92 -6.11 20.37
N ALA A 397 -22.12 -5.72 21.64
CA ALA A 397 -21.90 -6.61 22.79
C ALA A 397 -22.78 -7.87 22.76
N LYS A 398 -24.04 -7.75 22.30
CA LYS A 398 -24.98 -8.88 22.15
C LYS A 398 -24.56 -9.92 21.10
N VAL A 399 -23.63 -9.62 20.20
CA VAL A 399 -23.13 -10.61 19.21
C VAL A 399 -21.76 -11.20 19.57
N GLY A 400 -21.25 -10.91 20.77
CA GLY A 400 -20.02 -11.49 21.32
C GLY A 400 -18.82 -10.54 21.39
N HIS A 401 -18.94 -9.29 20.95
CA HIS A 401 -17.80 -8.36 20.84
C HIS A 401 -17.84 -7.24 21.88
N ASP A 402 -16.81 -7.17 22.73
CA ASP A 402 -16.69 -6.14 23.77
C ASP A 402 -16.52 -4.75 23.15
N THR A 403 -17.19 -3.77 23.73
CA THR A 403 -17.13 -2.35 23.37
C THR A 403 -16.59 -1.53 24.54
N ASP A 404 -16.29 -0.24 24.34
CA ASP A 404 -15.83 0.67 25.41
C ASP A 404 -16.72 0.68 26.66
N LYS A 405 -18.04 0.47 26.50
CA LYS A 405 -19.03 0.54 27.60
C LYS A 405 -19.61 -0.81 28.02
N TYR A 406 -19.65 -1.78 27.11
CA TYR A 406 -20.35 -3.05 27.32
C TYR A 406 -19.47 -4.23 26.95
N LYS A 407 -19.22 -5.11 27.92
CA LYS A 407 -18.62 -6.43 27.68
C LYS A 407 -19.69 -7.38 27.14
N ALA A 408 -19.30 -8.25 26.22
CA ALA A 408 -20.15 -9.32 25.76
C ALA A 408 -20.39 -10.36 26.87
N ASP A 409 -21.60 -10.93 26.88
CA ASP A 409 -21.94 -12.05 27.76
C ASP A 409 -21.00 -13.24 27.54
N LYS A 410 -20.69 -13.98 28.62
CA LYS A 410 -19.72 -15.07 28.58
C LYS A 410 -20.18 -16.23 27.68
N ALA A 411 -21.45 -16.64 27.72
CA ALA A 411 -21.94 -17.73 26.90
C ALA A 411 -21.97 -17.34 25.41
N VAL A 412 -22.36 -16.10 25.10
CA VAL A 412 -22.33 -15.57 23.73
C VAL A 412 -20.90 -15.47 23.19
N TYR A 413 -19.95 -15.04 24.03
CA TYR A 413 -18.54 -14.92 23.69
C TYR A 413 -17.86 -16.30 23.51
N ASP A 414 -18.10 -17.25 24.41
CA ASP A 414 -17.48 -18.59 24.34
C ASP A 414 -18.00 -19.39 23.12
N ALA A 415 -19.22 -19.07 22.64
CA ALA A 415 -19.82 -19.59 21.40
C ALA A 415 -19.32 -18.93 20.10
N LEU A 416 -18.39 -17.97 20.17
CA LEU A 416 -17.75 -17.44 18.97
C LEU A 416 -16.81 -18.47 18.31
N PRO A 417 -16.55 -18.37 16.99
CA PRO A 417 -15.46 -19.10 16.34
C PRO A 417 -14.12 -18.83 17.03
N ASP A 418 -13.20 -19.80 17.04
CA ASP A 418 -11.94 -19.66 17.78
C ASP A 418 -11.06 -18.50 17.28
N CYS A 419 -11.13 -18.16 15.99
CA CYS A 419 -10.47 -16.99 15.40
C CYS A 419 -11.03 -15.63 15.90
N CYS A 420 -12.16 -15.63 16.61
CA CYS A 420 -12.79 -14.47 17.20
C CYS A 420 -12.57 -14.37 18.72
N LYS A 421 -11.89 -15.35 19.36
CA LYS A 421 -11.66 -15.37 20.80
C LYS A 421 -10.42 -14.54 21.19
N TYR A 422 -10.63 -13.28 21.58
CA TYR A 422 -9.58 -12.31 21.95
C TYR A 422 -9.29 -12.18 23.46
N LYS A 423 -10.14 -12.72 24.33
CA LYS A 423 -9.91 -12.86 25.78
C LYS A 423 -9.06 -14.12 25.99
N LYS A 424 -7.78 -13.94 26.32
CA LYS A 424 -6.88 -15.00 26.79
C LYS A 424 -6.86 -15.03 28.32
#